data_AF-A0A951LHP5-F1
#
_entry.id   AF-A0A951LHP5-F1
#
_cell.length_a   1.000
_cell.length_b   1.000
_cell.length_c   1.000
_cell.angle_alpha   90.00
_cell.angle_beta   90.00
_cell.angle_gamma   90.00
#
_symmetry.space_group_name_H-M   'P 1'
#
loop_
_entity.id
_entity.type
_entity.pdbx_description
1 polymer ?
#
loop_
_entity_poly.entity_id
_entity_poly.type
_entity_poly.pdbx_seq_one_letter_code
_entity_poly.pdbx_strand_id
1 'polypeptide(L)'
;MASYWWQCDTCQVETPFNDVSPSTGIVSFIRRVLLPSNWDQSKLVLPCPKCGKPELRITYDFPRGDGPVRLSIVHVVGLIHGDDAYYLPMMWETQPSSDEGTWFDFKYINGNSIYGLNRPAVFSRDELRTLFKEYERYCGGGSFP
;
A
#
# COMPACT_ATOMS: atom_id res chain seq x y z
N MET A 1 1.52 -9.91 13.36
CA MET A 1 1.48 -9.47 11.94
C MET A 1 0.34 -8.49 11.81
N ALA A 2 0.51 -7.40 11.05
CA ALA A 2 -0.61 -6.48 10.80
C ALA A 2 -1.71 -7.23 10.04
N SER A 3 -2.94 -7.16 10.55
CA SER A 3 -4.12 -7.62 9.82
C SER A 3 -4.49 -6.57 8.77
N TYR A 4 -4.91 -7.04 7.59
CA TYR A 4 -5.39 -6.19 6.51
C TYR A 4 -6.83 -6.59 6.20
N TRP A 5 -7.69 -5.61 5.98
CA TRP A 5 -9.09 -5.81 5.61
C TRP A 5 -9.53 -4.74 4.61
N TRP A 6 -10.72 -4.88 4.04
CA TRP A 6 -11.35 -3.80 3.28
C TRP A 6 -12.25 -2.99 4.20
N GLN A 7 -12.19 -1.66 4.16
CA GLN A 7 -13.04 -0.79 4.97
C GLN A 7 -13.67 0.29 4.10
N CYS A 8 -14.95 0.59 4.36
CA CYS A 8 -15.66 1.64 3.63
C CYS A 8 -15.47 2.99 4.32
N ASP A 9 -15.02 4.00 3.58
CA ASP A 9 -14.82 5.35 4.13
C ASP A 9 -16.15 6.01 4.56
N THR A 10 -17.25 5.83 3.81
CA THR A 10 -18.58 6.33 4.21
C THR A 10 -19.17 5.59 5.42
N CYS A 11 -19.34 4.28 5.34
CA CYS A 11 -20.19 3.53 6.30
C CYS A 11 -19.41 2.70 7.31
N GLN A 12 -18.08 2.75 7.24
CA GLN A 12 -17.14 2.14 8.18
C GLN A 12 -17.31 0.61 8.32
N VAL A 13 -17.99 -0.04 7.37
CA VAL A 13 -18.08 -1.51 7.34
C VAL A 13 -16.70 -2.09 7.02
N GLU A 14 -16.26 -3.02 7.86
CA GLU A 14 -15.07 -3.83 7.61
C GLU A 14 -15.49 -5.10 6.86
N THR A 15 -14.70 -5.52 5.89
CA THR A 15 -15.01 -6.62 5.00
C THR A 15 -13.76 -7.46 4.73
N PRO A 16 -13.81 -8.78 4.94
CA PRO A 16 -12.74 -9.69 4.59
C PRO A 16 -12.37 -9.63 3.11
N PHE A 17 -11.12 -9.98 2.77
CA PHE A 17 -10.64 -9.97 1.39
C PHE A 17 -11.46 -10.86 0.45
N ASN A 18 -11.82 -12.05 0.91
CA ASN A 18 -12.53 -13.07 0.14
C ASN A 18 -14.00 -12.73 -0.16
N ASP A 19 -14.57 -11.73 0.53
CA ASP A 19 -15.97 -11.34 0.34
C ASP A 19 -16.15 -10.35 -0.81
N VAL A 20 -15.10 -9.61 -1.18
CA VAL A 20 -15.14 -8.54 -2.19
C VAL A 20 -14.09 -8.67 -3.30
N SER A 21 -13.17 -9.63 -3.16
CA SER A 21 -12.09 -9.88 -4.11
C SER A 21 -11.81 -11.39 -4.19
N PRO A 22 -11.32 -11.93 -5.32
CA PRO A 22 -10.91 -13.35 -5.41
C PRO A 22 -9.66 -13.68 -4.57
N SER A 23 -9.21 -12.76 -3.72
CA SER A 23 -7.98 -12.83 -2.94
C SER A 23 -8.30 -13.23 -1.51
N THR A 24 -7.40 -13.97 -0.86
CA THR A 24 -7.57 -14.41 0.54
C THR A 24 -6.88 -13.48 1.55
N GLY A 25 -6.24 -12.42 1.08
CA GLY A 25 -5.49 -11.47 1.89
C GLY A 25 -4.63 -10.56 1.02
N ILE A 26 -3.92 -9.62 1.65
CA ILE A 26 -3.16 -8.56 0.95
C ILE A 26 -2.08 -9.09 0.00
N VAL A 27 -1.31 -10.11 0.41
CA VAL A 27 -0.25 -10.69 -0.43
C VAL A 27 -0.86 -11.36 -1.66
N SER A 28 -1.94 -12.12 -1.47
CA SER A 28 -2.69 -12.77 -2.55
C SER A 28 -3.27 -11.72 -3.51
N PHE A 29 -3.83 -10.64 -2.97
CA PHE A 29 -4.36 -9.52 -3.75
C PHE A 29 -3.31 -8.84 -4.61
N ILE A 30 -2.16 -8.49 -4.02
CA ILE A 30 -1.07 -7.84 -4.77
C ILE A 30 -0.59 -8.77 -5.89
N ARG A 31 -0.34 -10.04 -5.59
CA ARG A 31 0.20 -10.99 -6.58
C ARG A 31 -0.78 -11.36 -7.68
N ARG A 32 -2.07 -11.47 -7.38
CA ARG A 32 -3.09 -12.02 -8.30
C ARG A 32 -3.95 -10.96 -8.98
N VAL A 33 -4.04 -9.75 -8.40
CA VAL A 33 -4.89 -8.68 -8.91
C VAL A 33 -4.05 -7.48 -9.33
N LEU A 34 -3.25 -6.92 -8.43
CA LEU A 34 -2.59 -5.64 -8.67
C LEU A 34 -1.38 -5.76 -9.60
N LEU A 35 -0.50 -6.73 -9.33
CA LEU A 35 0.69 -6.97 -10.15
C LEU A 35 0.34 -7.36 -11.59
N PRO A 36 -0.57 -8.34 -11.85
CA PRO A 36 -0.90 -8.72 -13.23
C PRO A 36 -1.68 -7.65 -14.00
N SER A 37 -2.31 -6.71 -13.30
CA SER A 37 -2.97 -5.54 -13.93
C SER A 37 -2.01 -4.39 -14.21
N ASN A 38 -0.70 -4.60 -14.07
CA ASN A 38 0.33 -3.58 -14.22
C ASN A 38 0.10 -2.39 -13.28
N TRP A 39 -0.19 -2.69 -12.00
CA TRP A 39 -0.45 -1.71 -10.95
C TRP A 39 -1.62 -0.77 -11.29
N ASP A 40 -2.72 -1.32 -11.82
CA ASP A 40 -3.95 -0.56 -12.05
C ASP A 40 -4.54 -0.09 -10.72
N GLN A 41 -4.39 1.21 -10.43
CA GLN A 41 -4.81 1.82 -9.17
C GLN A 41 -6.33 1.75 -8.97
N SER A 42 -7.12 1.57 -10.04
CA SER A 42 -8.57 1.41 -9.91
C SER A 42 -8.95 0.14 -9.14
N LYS A 43 -8.05 -0.85 -9.04
CA LYS A 43 -8.28 -2.07 -8.26
C LYS A 43 -8.21 -1.84 -6.74
N LEU A 44 -7.65 -0.72 -6.29
CA LEU A 44 -7.53 -0.38 -4.87
C LEU A 44 -8.81 0.21 -4.27
N VAL A 45 -9.84 0.44 -5.09
CA VAL A 45 -11.14 0.96 -4.67
C VAL A 45 -12.23 0.04 -5.20
N LEU A 46 -13.03 -0.49 -4.27
CA LEU A 46 -14.16 -1.36 -4.62
C LEU A 46 -15.49 -0.73 -4.20
N PRO A 47 -16.61 -1.12 -4.83
CA PRO A 47 -17.94 -0.84 -4.31
C PRO A 47 -18.14 -1.48 -2.93
N CYS A 48 -18.65 -0.71 -1.99
CA CYS A 48 -19.00 -1.22 -0.67
C CYS A 48 -20.24 -2.13 -0.77
N PRO A 49 -20.21 -3.37 -0.24
CA PRO A 49 -21.36 -4.27 -0.29
C PRO A 49 -22.57 -3.79 0.52
N LYS A 50 -22.35 -2.90 1.51
CA LYS A 50 -23.40 -2.38 2.39
C LYS A 50 -24.09 -1.12 1.85
N CYS A 51 -23.34 -0.16 1.34
CA CYS A 51 -23.89 1.13 0.89
C CYS A 51 -23.79 1.36 -0.62
N GLY A 52 -23.16 0.46 -1.38
CA GLY A 52 -23.00 0.53 -2.83
C GLY A 52 -22.02 1.59 -3.35
N LYS A 53 -21.52 2.49 -2.49
CA LYS A 53 -20.57 3.54 -2.88
C LYS A 53 -19.17 2.97 -3.18
N PRO A 54 -18.44 3.50 -4.16
CA PRO A 54 -17.08 3.09 -4.52
C PRO A 54 -16.04 3.69 -3.56
N GLU A 55 -16.12 3.33 -2.29
CA GLU A 55 -15.29 3.89 -1.21
C GLU A 55 -14.73 2.80 -0.30
N LEU A 56 -14.67 1.55 -0.78
CA LEU A 56 -14.07 0.45 -0.04
C LEU A 56 -12.57 0.39 -0.35
N ARG A 57 -11.72 0.59 0.65
CA ARG A 57 -10.25 0.58 0.53
C ARG A 57 -9.61 -0.44 1.46
N ILE A 58 -8.44 -0.95 1.07
CA ILE A 58 -7.66 -1.81 1.94
C ILE A 58 -7.12 -0.98 3.11
N THR A 59 -7.35 -1.45 4.32
CA THR A 59 -7.03 -0.77 5.58
C THR A 59 -6.24 -1.70 6.49
N TYR A 60 -5.36 -1.13 7.32
CA TYR A 60 -4.59 -1.85 8.33
C TYR A 60 -4.21 -0.93 9.49
N ASP A 61 -3.91 -1.54 10.63
CA ASP A 61 -3.39 -0.84 11.80
C ASP A 61 -1.85 -0.81 11.74
N PHE A 62 -1.30 0.40 11.60
CA PHE A 62 0.13 0.65 11.61
C PHE A 62 0.61 0.93 13.05
N PRO A 63 1.59 0.19 13.59
CA PRO A 63 2.05 0.41 14.97
C PRO A 63 2.85 1.72 15.12
N ARG A 64 2.39 2.67 15.97
CA ARG A 64 3.09 3.97 16.19
C ARG A 64 3.07 4.42 17.66
N GLY A 65 4.25 4.54 18.29
CA GLY A 65 4.35 5.13 19.63
C GLY A 65 3.41 4.45 20.64
N ASP A 66 2.51 5.24 21.27
CA ASP A 66 1.58 4.78 22.31
C ASP A 66 0.36 3.99 21.78
N GLY A 67 0.14 3.88 20.46
CA GLY A 67 -1.00 3.15 19.90
C GLY A 67 -1.00 2.95 18.38
N PRO A 68 -1.80 2.01 17.83
CA PRO A 68 -1.89 1.84 16.38
C PRO A 68 -2.58 3.04 15.70
N VAL A 69 -2.10 3.42 14.52
CA VAL A 69 -2.75 4.37 13.62
C VAL A 69 -3.37 3.58 12.48
N ARG A 70 -4.67 3.77 12.25
CA ARG A 70 -5.38 3.13 11.14
C ARG A 70 -5.09 3.86 9.83
N LEU A 71 -4.54 3.12 8.87
CA LEU A 71 -4.15 3.60 7.55
C LEU A 71 -4.96 2.93 6.45
N SER A 72 -5.48 3.71 5.52
CA SER A 72 -6.11 3.24 4.28
C SER A 72 -5.12 3.37 3.11
N ILE A 73 -5.03 2.35 2.26
CA ILE A 73 -4.18 2.38 1.06
C ILE A 73 -4.84 3.25 -0.02
N VAL A 74 -4.10 4.23 -0.52
CA VAL A 74 -4.51 5.14 -1.60
C VAL A 74 -3.93 4.67 -2.93
N HIS A 75 -2.60 4.51 -2.97
CA HIS A 75 -1.87 4.06 -4.16
C HIS A 75 -0.79 3.04 -3.79
N VAL A 76 -0.46 2.16 -4.73
CA VAL A 76 0.63 1.21 -4.60
C VAL A 76 1.37 1.12 -5.92
N VAL A 77 2.68 1.31 -5.87
CA VAL A 77 3.59 1.03 -6.98
C VAL A 77 4.62 0.03 -6.52
N GLY A 78 5.08 -0.83 -7.42
CA GLY A 78 6.16 -1.77 -7.14
C GLY A 78 7.07 -1.95 -8.34
N LEU A 79 8.30 -2.37 -8.05
CA LEU A 79 9.31 -2.62 -9.07
C LEU A 79 9.48 -4.13 -9.22
N ILE A 80 9.34 -4.60 -10.45
CA ILE A 80 9.61 -6.01 -10.80
C ILE A 80 11.07 -6.09 -11.23
N HIS A 81 11.86 -6.93 -10.58
CA HIS A 81 13.24 -7.18 -10.95
C HIS A 81 13.37 -8.54 -11.64
N GLY A 82 13.47 -8.52 -12.97
CA GLY A 82 13.64 -9.74 -13.77
C GLY A 82 12.52 -10.76 -13.59
N ASP A 83 12.86 -12.05 -13.66
CA ASP A 83 11.92 -13.16 -13.52
C ASP A 83 11.65 -13.54 -12.05
N ASP A 84 12.27 -12.84 -11.08
CA ASP A 84 12.20 -13.22 -9.68
C ASP A 84 10.90 -12.69 -9.03
N ALA A 85 9.85 -13.51 -9.12
CA ALA A 85 8.59 -13.26 -8.44
C ALA A 85 8.69 -13.44 -6.91
N TYR A 86 9.82 -13.88 -6.36
CA TYR A 86 9.93 -14.18 -4.94
C TYR A 86 10.03 -12.91 -4.07
N TYR A 87 10.76 -11.90 -4.55
CA TYR A 87 10.95 -10.62 -3.86
C TYR A 87 10.32 -9.46 -4.66
N LEU A 88 9.41 -8.72 -4.04
CA LEU A 88 8.68 -7.63 -4.68
C LEU A 88 8.71 -6.36 -3.83
N PRO A 89 9.64 -5.42 -4.08
CA PRO A 89 9.68 -4.12 -3.40
C PRO A 89 8.55 -3.21 -3.90
N MET A 90 7.97 -2.44 -2.98
CA MET A 90 6.81 -1.58 -3.21
C MET A 90 6.88 -0.30 -2.38
N MET A 91 6.25 0.75 -2.90
CA MET A 91 5.95 1.99 -2.19
C MET A 91 4.44 2.19 -2.16
N TRP A 92 3.91 2.43 -0.97
CA TRP A 92 2.48 2.59 -0.75
C TRP A 92 2.21 4.02 -0.31
N GLU A 93 1.28 4.71 -0.97
CA GLU A 93 0.69 5.94 -0.46
C GLU A 93 -0.54 5.56 0.37
N THR A 94 -0.61 6.06 1.60
CA THR A 94 -1.62 5.73 2.59
C THR A 94 -2.21 6.99 3.22
N GLN A 95 -3.45 6.92 3.68
CA GLN A 95 -4.13 8.01 4.36
C GLN A 95 -4.46 7.57 5.80
N PRO A 96 -3.98 8.29 6.82
CA PRO A 96 -4.43 8.09 8.19
C PRO A 96 -5.88 8.54 8.37
N SER A 97 -6.64 7.80 9.16
CA SER A 97 -8.02 8.19 9.52
C SER A 97 -8.12 9.50 10.32
N SER A 98 -7.04 9.91 11.00
CA SER A 98 -7.03 11.04 11.95
C SER A 98 -6.21 12.25 11.49
N ASP A 99 -5.62 12.20 10.30
CA ASP A 99 -4.68 13.21 9.80
C ASP A 99 -5.02 13.54 8.34
N GLU A 100 -4.78 14.78 7.92
CA GLU A 100 -5.05 15.24 6.56
C GLU A 100 -3.92 14.88 5.58
N GLY A 101 -2.70 14.59 6.07
CA GLY A 101 -1.55 14.27 5.22
C GLY A 101 -1.47 12.82 4.75
N THR A 102 -1.11 12.59 3.47
CA THR A 102 -0.75 11.25 2.99
C THR A 102 0.61 10.82 3.50
N TRP A 103 0.75 9.53 3.81
CA TRP A 103 1.97 8.90 4.29
C TRP A 103 2.48 7.90 3.26
N PHE A 104 3.81 7.79 3.15
CA PHE A 104 4.45 6.85 2.24
C PHE A 104 5.12 5.71 3.02
N ASP A 105 4.74 4.48 2.69
CA ASP A 105 5.19 3.26 3.34
C ASP A 105 6.01 2.42 2.35
N PHE A 106 7.28 2.18 2.66
CA PHE A 106 8.09 1.20 1.93
C PHE A 106 7.78 -0.21 2.43
N LYS A 107 7.26 -1.05 1.52
CA LYS A 107 6.92 -2.46 1.78
C LYS A 107 7.70 -3.35 0.82
N TYR A 108 7.83 -4.62 1.17
CA TYR A 108 8.25 -5.64 0.23
C TYR A 108 7.53 -6.95 0.53
N ILE A 109 7.24 -7.73 -0.51
CA ILE A 109 6.82 -9.12 -0.34
C ILE A 109 8.04 -10.00 -0.50
N ASN A 110 8.21 -10.96 0.40
CA ASN A 110 9.19 -12.02 0.29
C ASN A 110 8.46 -13.36 0.51
N GLY A 111 8.37 -14.17 -0.55
CA GLY A 111 7.51 -15.36 -0.58
C GLY A 111 6.03 -15.02 -0.39
N ASN A 112 5.42 -15.53 0.69
CA ASN A 112 4.01 -15.32 1.04
C ASN A 112 3.79 -14.29 2.15
N SER A 113 4.84 -13.58 2.53
CA SER A 113 4.82 -12.62 3.64
C SER A 113 5.05 -11.22 3.11
N ILE A 114 4.31 -10.26 3.67
CA ILE A 114 4.56 -8.84 3.45
C ILE A 114 5.32 -8.27 4.65
N TYR A 115 6.37 -7.53 4.35
CA TYR A 115 7.22 -6.86 5.30
C TYR A 115 7.27 -5.37 4.97
N GLY A 116 7.73 -4.59 5.93
CA GLY A 116 7.96 -3.17 5.76
C GLY A 116 8.99 -2.70 6.77
N LEU A 117 9.36 -1.43 6.68
CA LEU A 117 10.21 -0.82 7.68
C LEU A 117 9.54 -0.89 9.05
N ASN A 118 10.30 -1.30 10.07
CA ASN A 118 9.82 -1.37 11.47
C ASN A 118 9.50 0.02 12.06
N ARG A 119 9.89 1.08 11.35
CA ARG A 119 9.51 2.47 11.61
C ARG A 119 9.07 3.06 10.28
N PRO A 120 7.93 3.76 10.22
CA PRO A 120 7.51 4.37 8.98
C PRO A 120 8.52 5.47 8.66
N ALA A 121 9.11 5.40 7.47
CA ALA A 121 9.77 6.56 6.93
C ALA A 121 8.66 7.43 6.34
N VAL A 122 7.95 8.15 7.21
CA VAL A 122 6.88 9.06 6.80
C VAL A 122 7.54 10.23 6.12
N PHE A 123 7.63 10.14 4.81
CA PHE A 123 7.97 11.27 3.97
C PHE A 123 6.68 11.83 3.42
N SER A 124 6.52 13.14 3.43
CA SER A 124 5.64 13.83 2.49
C SER A 124 6.15 13.64 1.06
N ARG A 125 5.29 13.93 0.08
CA ARG A 125 5.66 13.87 -1.34
C ARG A 125 6.87 14.76 -1.67
N ASP A 126 6.98 15.93 -1.04
CA ASP A 126 8.09 16.86 -1.29
C ASP A 126 9.39 16.40 -0.61
N GLU A 127 9.30 15.75 0.55
CA GLU A 127 10.45 15.08 1.17
C GLU A 127 10.95 13.91 0.32
N LEU A 128 10.06 13.10 -0.27
CA LEU A 128 10.44 12.05 -1.22
C LEU A 128 11.15 12.61 -2.44
N ARG A 129 10.61 13.68 -3.04
CA ARG A 129 11.25 14.36 -4.18
C ARG A 129 12.65 14.86 -3.82
N THR A 130 12.79 15.43 -2.63
CA THR A 130 14.09 15.91 -2.13
C THR A 130 15.06 14.74 -1.94
N LEU A 131 14.60 13.64 -1.33
CA LEU A 131 15.39 12.44 -1.13
C LEU A 131 15.87 11.83 -2.45
N PHE A 132 15.01 11.74 -3.47
CA PHE A 132 15.41 11.21 -4.78
C PHE A 132 16.42 12.11 -5.49
N LYS A 133 16.24 13.44 -5.44
CA LYS A 133 17.23 14.39 -5.97
C LYS A 133 18.58 14.26 -5.27
N GLU A 134 18.58 14.12 -3.95
CA GLU A 134 19.80 13.91 -3.17
C GLU A 134 20.47 12.59 -3.54
N TYR A 135 19.70 11.51 -3.66
CA TYR A 135 20.20 10.21 -4.09
C TYR A 135 20.85 10.27 -5.49
N GLU A 136 20.17 10.86 -6.48
CA GLU A 136 20.72 11.07 -7.83
C GLU A 136 22.02 11.87 -7.80
N ARG A 137 22.09 12.91 -6.97
CA ARG A 137 23.28 13.75 -6.81
C ARG A 137 24.48 12.96 -6.29
N TYR A 138 24.28 12.06 -5.33
CA TYR A 138 25.36 11.28 -4.73
C TYR A 138 25.73 10.01 -5.51
N CYS A 139 24.78 9.38 -6.17
CA CYS A 139 25.01 8.11 -6.87
C CYS A 139 25.35 8.26 -8.36
N GLY A 140 25.29 9.49 -8.89
CA GLY A 140 25.47 9.77 -10.31
C GLY A 140 24.18 9.45 -11.07
N GLY A 141 23.73 10.39 -11.90
CA GLY A 141 22.44 10.37 -12.59
C GLY A 141 22.28 9.30 -13.67
N GLY A 142 22.30 8.02 -13.26
CA GLY A 142 21.66 6.97 -14.04
C GLY A 142 20.17 7.23 -14.01
N SER A 143 19.63 7.79 -15.10
CA SER A 143 18.20 7.96 -15.32
C SER A 143 17.46 6.67 -14.97
N PHE A 144 16.57 6.73 -13.99
CA PHE A 144 15.58 5.67 -13.78
C PHE A 144 14.77 5.50 -15.08
N PRO A 145 14.69 4.28 -15.64
CA PRO A 145 13.76 4.00 -16.74
C PRO A 145 12.30 4.09 -16.29
#